data_AF-A0A6P0ZA82-F1
#
_entry.id   AF-A0A6P0ZA82-F1
#
_cell.length_a   1.000
_cell.length_b   1.000
_cell.length_c   1.000
_cell.angle_alpha   90.00
_cell.angle_beta   90.00
_cell.angle_gamma   90.00
#
_symmetry.space_group_name_H-M   'P 1'
#
loop_
_entity.id
_entity.type
_entity.pdbx_description
1 polymer ?
#
loop_
_entity_poly.entity_id
_entity_poly.type
_entity_poly.pdbx_seq_one_letter_code
_entity_poly.pdbx_strand_id
1 'polypeptide(L)'
;GPGRIDPFNPVKFRMLELPDDGTIGNSDMMPVWNEDEHNGFAYHWDGLETSLTETAQTGALGDGATLKSIDLEGIDRVEQFMRDYQPPAYPFPIDVALADQGKQVFDTTCASCHAFGGERTGTVIPIDEIGTDRHRLDMWTQSAVDAYSAYADGYSYDFQELQKTDGYVAVALDGLWLRAPYLHNGSVPYLPDLLETPENRTPQFYRGYDVYDPDKVGFTAEGPDAAEQGILYDTTVTANSNEGHLYGIDLPTEQKAALVEYLKTL
;
A
#
# COMPACT_ATOMS: atom_id res chain seq x y z
N GLY A 1 9.63 5.74 10.45
CA GLY A 1 10.13 4.47 11.00
C GLY A 1 10.49 3.52 9.87
N PRO A 2 10.97 2.30 10.15
CA PRO A 2 11.36 1.33 9.12
C PRO A 2 10.20 0.98 8.19
N GLY A 3 10.50 0.77 6.90
CA GLY A 3 9.52 0.37 5.88
C GLY A 3 8.58 1.47 5.39
N ARG A 4 8.69 2.70 5.89
CA ARG A 4 7.85 3.82 5.44
C ARG A 4 8.68 4.98 4.94
N ILE A 5 8.20 5.62 3.87
CA ILE A 5 8.81 6.79 3.25
C ILE A 5 7.77 7.89 3.13
N ASP A 6 8.22 9.14 3.06
CA ASP A 6 7.43 10.25 2.53
C ASP A 6 7.88 10.49 1.08
N PRO A 7 7.16 9.96 0.07
CA PRO A 7 7.68 9.94 -1.29
C PRO A 7 7.52 11.29 -2.01
N PHE A 8 6.62 12.16 -1.55
CA PHE A 8 6.22 13.33 -2.34
C PHE A 8 6.41 14.67 -1.64
N ASN A 9 6.48 14.76 -0.31
CA ASN A 9 6.85 16.04 0.30
C ASN A 9 8.26 16.50 -0.08
N PRO A 10 9.30 15.63 -0.12
CA PRO A 10 10.60 16.01 -0.67
C PRO A 10 10.48 16.58 -2.09
N VAL A 11 9.66 15.96 -2.93
CA VAL A 11 9.39 16.43 -4.31
C VAL A 11 8.70 17.79 -4.32
N LYS A 12 7.57 17.92 -3.62
CA LYS A 12 6.80 19.17 -3.50
C LYS A 12 7.70 20.34 -3.09
N PHE A 13 8.49 20.17 -2.04
CA PHE A 13 9.20 21.28 -1.42
C PHE A 13 10.59 21.54 -2.02
N ARG A 14 11.27 20.50 -2.55
CA ARG A 14 12.64 20.65 -3.08
C ARG A 14 12.70 20.73 -4.59
N MET A 15 11.93 19.90 -5.29
CA MET A 15 11.95 19.82 -6.74
C MET A 15 10.97 20.81 -7.37
N LEU A 16 9.74 20.88 -6.84
CA LEU A 16 8.69 21.77 -7.33
C LEU A 16 8.68 23.15 -6.67
N GLU A 17 9.53 23.36 -5.65
CA GLU A 17 9.67 24.61 -4.90
C GLU A 17 8.34 25.13 -4.30
N LEU A 18 7.40 24.23 -4.01
CA LEU A 18 6.17 24.58 -3.30
C LEU A 18 6.46 24.92 -1.84
N PRO A 19 5.66 25.80 -1.20
CA PRO A 19 5.79 26.06 0.22
C PRO A 19 5.63 24.79 1.06
N ASP A 20 6.39 24.69 2.14
CA ASP A 20 6.15 23.70 3.19
C ASP A 20 4.76 23.98 3.81
N ASP A 21 3.84 23.06 3.60
CA ASP A 21 2.44 23.15 4.03
C ASP A 21 2.19 22.33 5.31
N GLY A 22 3.22 21.73 5.90
CA GLY A 22 3.13 20.92 7.12
C GLY A 22 2.38 19.60 6.96
N THR A 23 2.08 19.18 5.73
CA THR A 23 1.42 17.89 5.46
C THR A 23 2.37 16.71 5.74
N ILE A 24 1.83 15.54 6.04
CA ILE A 24 2.59 14.32 6.33
C ILE A 24 2.30 13.29 5.23
N GLY A 25 3.29 12.95 4.43
CA GLY A 25 3.16 12.03 3.30
C GLY A 25 3.61 10.60 3.58
N ASN A 26 3.85 10.24 4.84
CA ASN A 26 4.40 8.93 5.18
C ASN A 26 3.43 7.78 4.82
N SER A 27 3.89 6.84 4.01
CA SER A 27 3.20 5.59 3.71
C SER A 27 4.17 4.40 3.66
N ASP A 28 3.61 3.20 3.74
CA ASP A 28 4.33 1.96 3.41
C ASP A 28 4.64 1.90 1.92
N MET A 29 5.60 1.06 1.54
CA MET A 29 5.90 0.82 0.13
C MET A 29 4.86 -0.12 -0.46
N MET A 30 4.36 0.20 -1.65
CA MET A 30 3.49 -0.72 -2.38
C MET A 30 4.31 -1.88 -2.96
N PRO A 31 3.72 -3.08 -3.10
CA PRO A 31 4.32 -4.16 -3.85
C PRO A 31 4.52 -3.74 -5.33
N VAL A 32 5.56 -4.29 -5.96
CA VAL A 32 5.99 -3.93 -7.31
C VAL A 32 6.14 -5.17 -8.20
N TRP A 33 5.17 -6.06 -8.10
CA TRP A 33 5.16 -7.36 -8.77
C TRP A 33 3.86 -7.51 -9.54
N ASN A 34 3.88 -8.38 -10.55
CA ASN A 34 2.71 -8.77 -11.31
C ASN A 34 1.98 -7.59 -11.96
N GLU A 35 2.72 -6.55 -12.35
CA GLU A 35 2.15 -5.28 -12.82
C GLU A 35 1.35 -5.40 -14.12
N ASP A 36 1.58 -6.44 -14.93
CA ASP A 36 0.77 -6.69 -16.13
C ASP A 36 -0.69 -7.09 -15.77
N GLU A 37 -0.92 -7.76 -14.64
CA GLU A 37 -2.26 -8.06 -14.13
C GLU A 37 -2.93 -6.83 -13.47
N HIS A 38 -2.13 -5.84 -13.05
CA HIS A 38 -2.59 -4.54 -12.53
C HIS A 38 -2.81 -3.49 -13.63
N ASN A 39 -2.73 -3.86 -14.91
CA ASN A 39 -2.90 -2.92 -16.02
C ASN A 39 -4.26 -2.18 -15.94
N GLY A 40 -4.21 -0.85 -15.96
CA GLY A 40 -5.37 0.03 -15.83
C GLY A 40 -5.77 0.35 -14.39
N PHE A 41 -4.97 -0.07 -13.40
CA PHE A 41 -5.15 0.35 -12.01
C PHE A 41 -4.59 1.74 -11.78
N ALA A 42 -5.07 2.41 -10.74
CA ALA A 42 -4.42 3.59 -10.19
C ALA A 42 -3.20 3.17 -9.34
N TYR A 43 -2.15 3.97 -9.40
CA TYR A 43 -0.86 3.76 -8.74
C TYR A 43 -0.67 4.70 -7.55
N HIS A 44 0.24 4.32 -6.66
CA HIS A 44 0.36 4.83 -5.29
C HIS A 44 -0.88 4.56 -4.45
N TRP A 45 -0.70 4.64 -3.13
CA TRP A 45 -1.79 4.36 -2.20
C TRP A 45 -3.03 5.22 -2.45
N ASP A 46 -2.84 6.47 -2.84
CA ASP A 46 -3.89 7.45 -3.08
C ASP A 46 -4.34 7.52 -4.56
N GLY A 47 -3.76 6.72 -5.45
CA GLY A 47 -4.17 6.71 -6.86
C GLY A 47 -3.78 7.99 -7.62
N LEU A 48 -2.71 8.66 -7.18
CA LEU A 48 -2.28 9.93 -7.76
C LEU A 48 -1.73 9.80 -9.18
N GLU A 49 -1.48 8.59 -9.67
CA GLU A 49 -1.06 8.28 -11.05
C GLU A 49 -1.88 7.13 -11.64
N THR A 50 -1.98 7.08 -12.96
CA THR A 50 -2.68 6.02 -13.72
C THR A 50 -1.81 5.32 -14.76
N SER A 51 -0.50 5.60 -14.75
CA SER A 51 0.48 5.02 -15.68
C SER A 51 1.68 4.47 -14.94
N LEU A 52 1.94 3.17 -15.08
CA LEU A 52 3.12 2.51 -14.50
C LEU A 52 4.42 3.18 -14.95
N THR A 53 4.51 3.52 -16.23
CA THR A 53 5.69 4.16 -16.82
C THR A 53 5.91 5.56 -16.25
N GLU A 54 4.84 6.34 -16.07
CA GLU A 54 4.98 7.66 -15.42
C GLU A 54 5.37 7.47 -13.96
N THR A 55 4.74 6.56 -13.22
CA THR A 55 5.09 6.25 -11.82
C THR A 55 6.56 5.86 -11.63
N ALA A 56 7.11 5.03 -12.53
CA ALA A 56 8.53 4.66 -12.46
C ALA A 56 9.45 5.87 -12.73
N GLN A 57 9.08 6.74 -13.67
CA GLN A 57 9.83 7.94 -14.01
C GLN A 57 9.73 9.02 -12.92
N THR A 58 8.54 9.29 -12.40
CA THR A 58 8.31 10.26 -11.32
C THR A 58 8.96 9.81 -10.02
N GLY A 59 8.97 8.49 -9.74
CA GLY A 59 9.76 7.89 -8.67
C GLY A 59 11.26 8.17 -8.80
N ALA A 60 11.83 7.95 -10.00
CA ALA A 60 13.25 8.25 -10.24
C ALA A 60 13.59 9.74 -10.04
N LEU A 61 12.71 10.64 -10.48
CA LEU A 61 12.84 12.08 -10.22
C LEU A 61 12.76 12.40 -8.72
N GLY A 62 11.85 11.73 -8.00
CA GLY A 62 11.71 11.87 -6.55
C GLY A 62 12.94 11.40 -5.77
N ASP A 63 13.63 10.39 -6.28
CA ASP A 63 14.91 9.89 -5.74
C ASP A 63 16.12 10.75 -6.15
N GLY A 64 15.88 11.86 -6.87
CA GLY A 64 16.88 12.88 -7.19
C GLY A 64 17.49 12.76 -8.59
N ALA A 65 16.94 11.90 -9.46
CA ALA A 65 17.26 11.99 -10.87
C ALA A 65 16.87 13.38 -11.40
N THR A 66 17.69 13.90 -12.31
CA THR A 66 17.38 15.09 -13.06
C THR A 66 17.21 14.70 -14.52
N LEU A 67 16.72 15.64 -15.29
CA LEU A 67 16.53 15.56 -16.73
C LEU A 67 17.83 15.22 -17.49
N LYS A 68 18.98 15.56 -16.90
CA LYS A 68 20.30 15.30 -17.46
C LYS A 68 20.86 13.94 -17.04
N SER A 69 20.24 13.30 -16.04
CA SER A 69 20.76 12.09 -15.39
C SER A 69 19.74 10.96 -15.30
N ILE A 70 18.49 11.18 -15.72
CA ILE A 70 17.46 10.13 -15.74
C ILE A 70 17.83 9.08 -16.79
N ASP A 71 17.94 7.84 -16.34
CA ASP A 71 18.29 6.69 -17.17
C ASP A 71 17.00 6.00 -17.62
N LEU A 72 16.40 6.50 -18.71
CA LEU A 72 15.14 5.96 -19.22
C LEU A 72 15.26 4.48 -19.66
N GLU A 73 16.42 4.07 -20.19
CA GLU A 73 16.64 2.67 -20.56
C GLU A 73 16.77 1.78 -19.31
N GLY A 74 17.42 2.28 -18.26
CA GLY A 74 17.49 1.62 -16.96
C GLY A 74 16.10 1.49 -16.31
N ILE A 75 15.30 2.55 -16.34
CA ILE A 75 13.95 2.57 -15.77
C ILE A 75 13.03 1.60 -16.53
N ASP A 76 13.03 1.64 -17.88
CA ASP A 76 12.26 0.69 -18.70
C ASP A 76 12.64 -0.76 -18.36
N ARG A 77 13.93 -1.06 -18.20
CA ARG A 77 14.38 -2.42 -17.80
C ARG A 77 13.82 -2.86 -16.45
N VAL A 78 13.73 -1.96 -15.47
CA VAL A 78 13.12 -2.26 -14.17
C VAL A 78 11.62 -2.44 -14.31
N GLU A 79 10.95 -1.58 -15.08
CA GLU A 79 9.53 -1.72 -15.40
C GLU A 79 9.22 -3.08 -16.04
N GLN A 80 9.96 -3.47 -17.08
CA GLN A 80 9.81 -4.78 -17.72
C GLN A 80 10.03 -5.95 -16.75
N PHE A 81 10.89 -5.79 -15.76
CA PHE A 81 11.06 -6.81 -14.71
C PHE A 81 9.83 -6.91 -13.81
N MET A 82 9.25 -5.79 -13.38
CA MET A 82 8.10 -5.75 -12.47
C MET A 82 6.82 -6.29 -13.10
N ARG A 83 6.66 -6.14 -14.43
CA ARG A 83 5.50 -6.63 -15.21
C ARG A 83 5.22 -8.11 -15.02
N ASP A 84 6.25 -8.95 -15.20
CA ASP A 84 6.11 -10.41 -15.16
C ASP A 84 6.56 -11.03 -13.84
N TYR A 85 7.22 -10.27 -12.95
CA TYR A 85 7.73 -10.81 -11.69
C TYR A 85 6.57 -11.18 -10.78
N GLN A 86 6.39 -12.47 -10.48
CA GLN A 86 5.31 -12.96 -9.65
C GLN A 86 5.66 -12.86 -8.16
N PRO A 87 4.70 -12.56 -7.27
CA PRO A 87 4.91 -12.73 -5.84
C PRO A 87 5.25 -14.19 -5.52
N PRO A 88 6.14 -14.45 -4.56
CA PRO A 88 6.38 -15.81 -4.11
C PRO A 88 5.13 -16.38 -3.43
N ALA A 89 4.82 -17.65 -3.69
CA ALA A 89 3.78 -18.35 -2.98
C ALA A 89 4.08 -18.43 -1.47
N TYR A 90 3.03 -18.48 -0.66
CA TYR A 90 3.15 -18.64 0.78
C TYR A 90 3.91 -19.94 1.12
N PRO A 91 5.02 -19.87 1.88
CA PRO A 91 5.94 -20.99 2.02
C PRO A 91 5.57 -21.96 3.14
N PHE A 92 4.51 -21.69 3.91
CA PHE A 92 4.07 -22.51 5.03
C PHE A 92 2.85 -23.38 4.66
N PRO A 93 2.52 -24.43 5.45
CA PRO A 93 1.36 -25.26 5.21
C PRO A 93 0.05 -24.45 5.19
N ILE A 94 -0.86 -24.84 4.29
CA ILE A 94 -2.21 -24.28 4.17
C ILE A 94 -3.22 -25.43 4.39
N ASP A 95 -4.21 -25.21 5.23
CA ASP A 95 -5.41 -26.05 5.32
C ASP A 95 -6.32 -25.73 4.13
N VAL A 96 -6.21 -26.55 3.08
CA VAL A 96 -6.95 -26.36 1.82
C VAL A 96 -8.46 -26.38 2.04
N ALA A 97 -8.98 -27.23 2.94
CA ALA A 97 -10.41 -27.32 3.17
C ALA A 97 -10.96 -26.08 3.89
N LEU A 98 -10.15 -25.47 4.76
CA LEU A 98 -10.48 -24.22 5.42
C LEU A 98 -10.32 -23.02 4.46
N ALA A 99 -9.28 -23.02 3.63
CA ALA A 99 -9.10 -22.01 2.57
C ALA A 99 -10.25 -22.03 1.54
N ASP A 100 -10.76 -23.19 1.15
CA ASP A 100 -11.93 -23.31 0.26
C ASP A 100 -13.21 -22.70 0.88
N GLN A 101 -13.36 -22.78 2.21
CA GLN A 101 -14.44 -22.10 2.94
C GLN A 101 -14.19 -20.58 2.97
N GLY A 102 -12.95 -20.18 3.24
CA GLY A 102 -12.54 -18.77 3.24
C GLY A 102 -12.73 -18.09 1.90
N LYS A 103 -12.51 -18.82 0.80
CA LYS A 103 -12.75 -18.32 -0.55
C LYS A 103 -14.20 -17.87 -0.73
N GLN A 104 -15.17 -18.63 -0.21
CA GLN A 104 -16.58 -18.25 -0.32
C GLN A 104 -16.86 -16.94 0.42
N VAL A 105 -16.25 -16.75 1.59
CA VAL A 105 -16.36 -15.49 2.36
C VAL A 105 -15.70 -14.34 1.61
N PHE A 106 -14.52 -14.56 1.02
CA PHE A 106 -13.80 -13.58 0.23
C PHE A 106 -14.61 -13.15 -1.01
N ASP A 107 -15.13 -14.11 -1.76
CA ASP A 107 -15.91 -13.87 -2.98
C ASP A 107 -17.13 -12.99 -2.71
N THR A 108 -17.78 -13.14 -1.55
CA THR A 108 -18.98 -12.34 -1.20
C THR A 108 -18.68 -11.01 -0.51
N THR A 109 -17.52 -10.88 0.14
CA THR A 109 -17.25 -9.77 1.07
C THR A 109 -16.12 -8.85 0.60
N CYS A 110 -15.13 -9.39 -0.09
CA CYS A 110 -13.86 -8.72 -0.38
C CYS A 110 -13.61 -8.56 -1.88
N ALA A 111 -14.03 -9.56 -2.68
CA ALA A 111 -13.62 -9.69 -4.07
C ALA A 111 -14.02 -8.51 -4.98
N SER A 112 -15.10 -7.78 -4.68
CA SER A 112 -15.47 -6.60 -5.47
C SER A 112 -14.41 -5.49 -5.43
N CYS A 113 -13.65 -5.38 -4.33
CA CYS A 113 -12.59 -4.39 -4.18
C CYS A 113 -11.18 -4.96 -4.36
N HIS A 114 -10.99 -6.27 -4.13
CA HIS A 114 -9.66 -6.85 -3.93
C HIS A 114 -9.29 -8.00 -4.88
N ALA A 115 -10.24 -8.58 -5.60
CA ALA A 115 -9.94 -9.64 -6.56
C ALA A 115 -9.63 -9.03 -7.93
N PHE A 116 -8.68 -9.59 -8.67
CA PHE A 116 -8.54 -9.23 -10.08
C PHE A 116 -9.88 -9.36 -10.81
N GLY A 117 -10.26 -8.32 -11.56
CA GLY A 117 -11.55 -8.21 -12.22
C GLY A 117 -12.74 -7.83 -11.34
N GLY A 118 -12.53 -7.56 -10.04
CA GLY A 118 -13.55 -7.00 -9.16
C GLY A 118 -13.91 -5.56 -9.54
N GLU A 119 -15.17 -5.18 -9.38
CA GLU A 119 -15.75 -3.90 -9.83
C GLU A 119 -14.95 -2.65 -9.45
N ARG A 120 -14.36 -2.64 -8.25
CA ARG A 120 -13.62 -1.51 -7.68
C ARG A 120 -12.12 -1.78 -7.52
N THR A 121 -11.66 -2.95 -7.94
CA THR A 121 -10.24 -3.33 -7.77
C THR A 121 -9.37 -2.43 -8.63
N GLY A 122 -8.29 -1.91 -8.04
CA GLY A 122 -7.41 -0.95 -8.70
C GLY A 122 -7.98 0.47 -8.80
N THR A 123 -9.16 0.73 -8.22
CA THR A 123 -9.80 2.06 -8.24
C THR A 123 -9.73 2.72 -6.86
N VAL A 124 -9.90 4.04 -6.83
CA VAL A 124 -9.90 4.83 -5.60
C VAL A 124 -11.21 4.63 -4.84
N ILE A 125 -11.11 4.24 -3.57
CA ILE A 125 -12.20 4.19 -2.61
C ILE A 125 -12.21 5.51 -1.82
N PRO A 126 -13.31 6.29 -1.84
CA PRO A 126 -13.36 7.59 -1.16
C PRO A 126 -12.97 7.51 0.32
N ILE A 127 -12.26 8.53 0.81
CA ILE A 127 -11.77 8.57 2.19
C ILE A 127 -12.89 8.47 3.23
N ASP A 128 -14.04 9.07 2.95
CA ASP A 128 -15.24 9.03 3.80
C ASP A 128 -15.87 7.63 3.87
N GLU A 129 -15.58 6.76 2.89
CA GLU A 129 -16.02 5.37 2.89
C GLU A 129 -15.00 4.47 3.60
N ILE A 130 -13.71 4.55 3.22
CA ILE A 130 -12.68 3.65 3.74
C ILE A 130 -12.27 3.99 5.18
N GLY A 131 -12.31 5.27 5.56
CA GLY A 131 -12.12 5.74 6.93
C GLY A 131 -10.73 5.55 7.54
N THR A 132 -9.72 5.15 6.76
CA THR A 132 -8.34 5.01 7.22
C THR A 132 -7.66 6.38 7.41
N ASP A 133 -6.47 6.40 7.99
CA ASP A 133 -5.69 7.64 8.18
C ASP A 133 -5.60 8.49 6.89
N ARG A 134 -5.93 9.78 6.96
CA ARG A 134 -6.03 10.66 5.78
C ARG A 134 -4.76 11.45 5.43
N HIS A 135 -3.71 11.38 6.25
CA HIS A 135 -2.57 12.30 6.09
C HIS A 135 -1.84 12.09 4.75
N ARG A 136 -1.61 10.83 4.34
CA ARG A 136 -0.98 10.52 3.05
C ARG A 136 -1.78 11.06 1.87
N LEU A 137 -3.12 10.99 1.92
CA LEU A 137 -4.01 11.56 0.92
C LEU A 137 -3.93 13.10 0.91
N ASP A 138 -4.01 13.74 2.07
CA ASP A 138 -4.02 15.21 2.17
C ASP A 138 -2.70 15.86 1.73
N MET A 139 -1.60 15.12 1.83
CA MET A 139 -0.28 15.58 1.39
C MET A 139 -0.25 15.88 -0.12
N TRP A 140 -0.95 15.11 -0.95
CA TRP A 140 -1.03 15.39 -2.38
C TRP A 140 -2.11 16.41 -2.66
N THR A 141 -1.78 17.53 -3.33
CA THR A 141 -2.69 18.66 -3.54
C THR A 141 -2.85 18.99 -5.02
N GLN A 142 -3.93 19.69 -5.39
CA GLN A 142 -4.09 20.16 -6.77
C GLN A 142 -2.92 21.07 -7.21
N SER A 143 -2.39 21.91 -6.31
CA SER A 143 -1.23 22.73 -6.63
C SER A 143 0.03 21.90 -6.90
N ALA A 144 0.16 20.72 -6.29
CA ALA A 144 1.25 19.78 -6.58
C ALA A 144 1.09 19.18 -7.98
N VAL A 145 -0.13 18.78 -8.35
CA VAL A 145 -0.44 18.30 -9.70
C VAL A 145 -0.11 19.37 -10.75
N ASP A 146 -0.59 20.60 -10.53
CA ASP A 146 -0.36 21.72 -11.47
C ASP A 146 1.15 22.03 -11.60
N ALA A 147 1.89 22.03 -10.49
CA ALA A 147 3.32 22.30 -10.48
C ALA A 147 4.14 21.18 -11.12
N TYR A 148 3.77 19.91 -10.92
CA TYR A 148 4.45 18.76 -11.53
C TYR A 148 4.17 18.71 -13.04
N SER A 149 2.94 18.96 -13.46
CA SER A 149 2.56 19.05 -14.88
C SER A 149 3.35 20.16 -15.57
N ALA A 150 3.45 21.34 -14.95
CA ALA A 150 4.28 22.44 -15.46
C ALA A 150 5.79 22.14 -15.40
N TYR A 151 6.23 21.32 -14.45
CA TYR A 151 7.59 20.81 -14.43
C TYR A 151 7.85 19.90 -15.64
N ALA A 152 6.85 19.26 -16.23
CA ALA A 152 6.99 18.43 -17.43
C ALA A 152 7.12 19.26 -18.75
N ASP A 153 6.71 20.53 -18.74
CA ASP A 153 6.74 21.41 -19.91
C ASP A 153 8.18 21.65 -20.40
N GLY A 154 8.57 20.90 -21.43
CA GLY A 154 9.91 20.96 -22.04
C GLY A 154 10.65 19.62 -22.13
N TYR A 155 10.04 18.52 -21.66
CA TYR A 155 10.58 17.16 -21.76
C TYR A 155 9.90 16.35 -22.87
N SER A 156 10.58 15.30 -23.33
CA SER A 156 10.04 14.40 -24.36
C SER A 156 8.97 13.44 -23.83
N TYR A 157 8.85 13.35 -22.51
CA TYR A 157 7.78 12.68 -21.76
C TYR A 157 6.94 13.75 -21.08
N ASP A 158 5.63 13.60 -21.15
CA ASP A 158 4.66 14.52 -20.56
C ASP A 158 3.97 13.77 -19.43
N PHE A 159 4.04 14.30 -18.20
CA PHE A 159 3.43 13.66 -17.03
C PHE A 159 1.95 14.06 -16.96
N GLN A 160 1.15 13.47 -17.85
CA GLN A 160 -0.26 13.82 -18.02
C GLN A 160 -1.20 13.01 -17.12
N GLU A 161 -0.68 11.96 -16.47
CA GLU A 161 -1.47 10.99 -15.72
C GLU A 161 -1.43 11.26 -14.20
N LEU A 162 -0.85 12.39 -13.78
CA LEU A 162 -0.89 12.86 -12.39
C LEU A 162 -2.25 13.50 -12.06
N GLN A 163 -2.84 13.10 -10.95
CA GLN A 163 -4.16 13.59 -10.53
C GLN A 163 -4.26 13.76 -9.01
N LYS A 164 -5.19 14.63 -8.60
CA LYS A 164 -5.65 14.70 -7.22
C LYS A 164 -6.92 13.88 -7.07
N THR A 165 -6.88 12.92 -6.16
CA THR A 165 -7.99 12.02 -5.81
C THR A 165 -8.57 12.36 -4.43
N ASP A 166 -9.58 11.61 -4.01
CA ASP A 166 -10.32 11.78 -2.77
C ASP A 166 -10.27 10.55 -1.84
N GLY A 167 -9.34 9.63 -2.05
CA GLY A 167 -9.35 8.35 -1.35
C GLY A 167 -8.09 7.49 -1.51
N TYR A 168 -8.22 6.19 -1.26
CA TYR A 168 -7.13 5.23 -1.40
C TYR A 168 -7.51 4.07 -2.34
N VAL A 169 -6.53 3.57 -3.08
CA VAL A 169 -6.70 2.48 -4.05
C VAL A 169 -7.06 1.18 -3.32
N ALA A 170 -8.12 0.51 -3.78
CA ALA A 170 -8.38 -0.87 -3.41
C ALA A 170 -7.42 -1.80 -4.15
N VAL A 171 -6.29 -2.12 -3.53
CA VAL A 171 -5.24 -2.95 -4.13
C VAL A 171 -5.72 -4.40 -4.31
N ALA A 172 -5.32 -5.04 -5.41
CA ALA A 172 -5.41 -6.50 -5.51
C ALA A 172 -4.53 -7.14 -4.43
N LEU A 173 -4.93 -8.31 -3.90
CA LEU A 173 -4.27 -8.94 -2.73
C LEU A 173 -3.24 -10.02 -3.10
N ASP A 174 -2.68 -9.99 -4.29
CA ASP A 174 -1.66 -10.94 -4.75
C ASP A 174 -0.35 -10.85 -3.95
N GLY A 175 0.13 -11.94 -3.38
CA GLY A 175 1.28 -11.95 -2.48
C GLY A 175 1.01 -11.22 -1.15
N LEU A 176 -0.24 -11.12 -0.70
CA LEU A 176 -0.65 -10.39 0.50
C LEU A 176 0.15 -10.80 1.74
N TRP A 177 0.56 -12.05 1.84
CA TRP A 177 1.29 -12.57 2.99
C TRP A 177 2.60 -11.81 3.27
N LEU A 178 3.23 -11.23 2.24
CA LEU A 178 4.46 -10.43 2.39
C LEU A 178 4.22 -8.95 2.71
N ARG A 179 2.97 -8.50 2.74
CA ARG A 179 2.62 -7.07 2.81
C ARG A 179 2.34 -6.57 4.22
N ALA A 180 2.73 -7.33 5.25
CA ALA A 180 2.65 -6.87 6.64
C ALA A 180 3.78 -5.88 6.95
N PRO A 181 3.56 -4.85 7.79
CA PRO A 181 2.27 -4.44 8.36
C PRO A 181 1.30 -3.88 7.32
N TYR A 182 0.01 -4.08 7.55
CA TYR A 182 -1.08 -3.76 6.64
C TYR A 182 -1.60 -2.32 6.75
N LEU A 183 -2.43 -1.94 5.76
CA LEU A 183 -2.88 -0.58 5.44
C LEU A 183 -1.78 0.31 4.85
N HIS A 184 -2.17 1.42 4.23
CA HIS A 184 -1.25 2.31 3.53
C HIS A 184 -0.15 2.90 4.43
N ASN A 185 -0.35 2.96 5.74
CA ASN A 185 0.61 3.48 6.72
C ASN A 185 1.24 2.38 7.59
N GLY A 186 1.00 1.11 7.25
CA GLY A 186 1.50 -0.06 7.97
C GLY A 186 1.21 -0.01 9.47
N SER A 187 -0.04 0.26 9.83
CA SER A 187 -0.53 0.47 11.20
C SER A 187 -1.15 -0.78 11.82
N VAL A 188 -1.31 -1.87 11.06
CA VAL A 188 -1.88 -3.13 11.52
C VAL A 188 -0.85 -4.26 11.31
N PRO A 189 -0.23 -4.82 12.36
CA PRO A 189 0.92 -5.72 12.21
C PRO A 189 0.58 -7.12 11.68
N TYR A 190 -0.65 -7.58 11.87
CA TYR A 190 -1.08 -8.95 11.62
C TYR A 190 -2.38 -8.98 10.81
N LEU A 191 -2.55 -10.00 9.96
CA LEU A 191 -3.70 -10.07 9.06
C LEU A 191 -5.03 -10.24 9.81
N PRO A 192 -5.14 -11.08 10.87
CA PRO A 192 -6.38 -11.19 11.63
C PRO A 192 -6.84 -9.87 12.26
N ASP A 193 -5.92 -8.98 12.63
CA ASP A 193 -6.25 -7.67 13.23
C ASP A 193 -7.05 -6.78 12.25
N LEU A 194 -6.89 -6.95 10.92
CA LEU A 194 -7.73 -6.25 9.94
C LEU A 194 -9.22 -6.60 10.06
N LEU A 195 -9.52 -7.79 10.56
CA LEU A 195 -10.88 -8.29 10.78
C LEU A 195 -11.39 -7.97 12.19
N GLU A 196 -10.67 -7.19 12.99
CA GLU A 196 -11.11 -6.73 14.31
C GLU A 196 -11.49 -5.25 14.28
N THR A 197 -12.31 -4.83 15.25
CA THR A 197 -12.60 -3.40 15.45
C THR A 197 -11.30 -2.67 15.83
N PRO A 198 -11.13 -1.39 15.45
CA PRO A 198 -9.89 -0.65 15.70
C PRO A 198 -9.39 -0.70 17.14
N GLU A 199 -10.30 -0.74 18.12
CA GLU A 199 -9.99 -0.81 19.55
C GLU A 199 -9.38 -2.15 19.99
N ASN A 200 -9.61 -3.21 19.20
CA ASN A 200 -9.09 -4.56 19.44
C ASN A 200 -7.86 -4.90 18.60
N ARG A 201 -7.46 -4.02 17.68
CA ARG A 201 -6.19 -4.13 16.93
C ARG A 201 -5.02 -3.84 17.85
N THR A 202 -3.83 -4.38 17.53
CA THR A 202 -2.61 -4.10 18.30
C THR A 202 -2.22 -2.61 18.20
N PRO A 203 -2.31 -1.80 19.29
CA PRO A 203 -2.14 -0.34 19.21
C PRO A 203 -0.67 0.11 19.25
N GLN A 204 0.20 -0.74 19.80
CA GLN A 204 1.63 -0.49 19.89
C GLN A 204 2.38 -1.79 19.58
N PHE A 205 3.33 -1.72 18.67
CA PHE A 205 4.11 -2.87 18.20
C PHE A 205 5.47 -2.42 17.66
N TYR A 206 6.38 -3.33 17.39
CA TYR A 206 7.71 -3.04 16.87
C TYR A 206 7.81 -3.38 15.38
N ARG A 207 8.32 -2.45 14.57
CA ARG A 207 8.58 -2.65 13.15
C ARG A 207 10.06 -2.86 12.88
N GLY A 208 10.38 -3.72 11.92
CA GLY A 208 11.75 -3.95 11.44
C GLY A 208 12.41 -5.22 11.95
N TYR A 209 11.69 -6.05 12.73
CA TYR A 209 12.12 -7.42 13.03
C TYR A 209 11.61 -8.36 11.93
N ASP A 210 12.50 -9.08 11.28
CA ASP A 210 12.27 -9.81 10.03
C ASP A 210 11.88 -11.29 10.23
N VAL A 211 11.49 -11.67 11.46
CA VAL A 211 10.94 -12.99 11.75
C VAL A 211 9.45 -13.02 11.41
N TYR A 212 9.05 -14.00 10.61
CA TYR A 212 7.67 -14.14 10.15
C TYR A 212 6.86 -15.07 11.06
N ASP A 213 5.65 -14.64 11.42
CA ASP A 213 4.65 -15.40 12.17
C ASP A 213 3.58 -15.93 11.20
N PRO A 214 3.60 -17.25 10.88
CA PRO A 214 2.63 -17.83 9.94
C PRO A 214 1.21 -17.93 10.50
N ASP A 215 1.04 -17.95 11.82
CA ASP A 215 -0.28 -18.04 12.46
C ASP A 215 -0.99 -16.70 12.42
N LYS A 216 -0.23 -15.60 12.58
CA LYS A 216 -0.74 -14.24 12.48
C LYS A 216 -0.63 -13.62 11.08
N VAL A 217 0.03 -14.29 10.15
CA VAL A 217 0.31 -13.82 8.78
C VAL A 217 0.88 -12.40 8.83
N GLY A 218 2.10 -12.27 9.34
CA GLY A 218 2.80 -11.01 9.47
C GLY A 218 4.16 -11.18 10.13
N PHE A 219 4.92 -10.10 10.28
CA PHE A 219 6.19 -10.15 11.00
C PHE A 219 5.95 -10.09 12.51
N THR A 220 6.71 -10.86 13.29
CA THR A 220 6.68 -10.81 14.76
C THR A 220 6.95 -9.38 15.22
N ALA A 221 5.94 -8.75 15.80
CA ALA A 221 5.96 -7.34 16.15
C ALA A 221 5.88 -7.09 17.67
N GLU A 222 5.91 -8.16 18.46
CA GLU A 222 5.79 -8.13 19.92
C GLU A 222 6.87 -9.02 20.57
N GLY A 223 7.16 -8.77 21.84
CA GLY A 223 8.14 -9.54 22.61
C GLY A 223 9.54 -8.93 22.63
N PRO A 224 10.47 -9.53 23.40
CA PRO A 224 11.78 -8.96 23.66
C PRO A 224 12.66 -8.82 22.41
N ASP A 225 12.65 -9.81 21.52
CA ASP A 225 13.49 -9.78 20.31
C ASP A 225 13.02 -8.70 19.32
N ALA A 226 11.70 -8.58 19.13
CA ALA A 226 11.10 -7.52 18.34
C ALA A 226 11.37 -6.14 18.94
N ALA A 227 11.36 -6.01 20.28
CA ALA A 227 11.67 -4.77 20.98
C ALA A 227 13.15 -4.38 20.90
N GLU A 228 14.05 -5.37 20.86
CA GLU A 228 15.49 -5.15 20.76
C GLU A 228 15.90 -4.68 19.36
N GLN A 229 15.34 -5.30 18.31
CA GLN A 229 15.71 -5.04 16.92
C GLN A 229 14.83 -3.99 16.23
N GLY A 230 13.56 -3.92 16.63
CA GLY A 230 12.56 -3.10 15.98
C GLY A 230 12.44 -1.69 16.55
N ILE A 231 11.67 -0.87 15.85
CA ILE A 231 11.31 0.49 16.27
C ILE A 231 9.83 0.49 16.65
N LEU A 232 9.54 1.02 17.83
CA LEU A 232 8.18 1.17 18.34
C LEU A 232 7.32 1.98 17.36
N TYR A 233 6.21 1.39 16.96
CA TYR A 233 5.11 2.01 16.26
C TYR A 233 3.98 2.21 17.25
N ASP A 234 3.42 3.41 17.28
CA ASP A 234 2.31 3.80 18.14
C ASP A 234 1.22 4.41 17.26
N THR A 235 0.04 3.81 17.26
CA THR A 235 -1.09 4.21 16.41
C THR A 235 -1.74 5.52 16.85
N THR A 236 -1.41 6.02 18.06
CA THR A 236 -1.88 7.32 18.57
C THR A 236 -1.07 8.51 18.04
N VAL A 237 0.10 8.25 17.44
CA VAL A 237 0.91 9.28 16.79
C VAL A 237 0.24 9.73 15.49
N THR A 238 0.26 11.03 15.21
CA THR A 238 -0.27 11.60 13.96
C THR A 238 0.25 10.85 12.73
N ALA A 239 -0.64 10.55 11.78
CA ALA A 239 -0.39 9.75 10.56
C ALA A 239 -0.15 8.24 10.76
N ASN A 240 -0.24 7.73 11.99
CA ASN A 240 -0.10 6.30 12.31
C ASN A 240 -1.43 5.61 12.66
N SER A 241 -2.58 6.26 12.43
CA SER A 241 -3.86 5.70 12.85
C SER A 241 -4.12 4.34 12.20
N ASN A 242 -4.61 3.38 13.01
CA ASN A 242 -5.06 2.06 12.61
C ASN A 242 -6.58 1.98 12.46
N GLU A 243 -7.25 3.12 12.26
CA GLU A 243 -8.70 3.22 12.05
C GLU A 243 -9.09 2.82 10.62
N GLY A 244 -10.40 2.69 10.39
CA GLY A 244 -10.95 2.43 9.07
C GLY A 244 -10.75 0.99 8.58
N HIS A 245 -11.15 0.77 7.33
CA HIS A 245 -11.24 -0.55 6.70
C HIS A 245 -11.99 -1.53 7.62
N LEU A 246 -13.27 -1.24 7.86
CA LEU A 246 -14.12 -1.98 8.78
C LEU A 246 -14.83 -3.19 8.14
N TYR A 247 -14.42 -3.58 6.94
CA TYR A 247 -14.99 -4.72 6.24
C TYR A 247 -14.58 -6.02 6.94
N GLY A 248 -15.56 -6.90 7.20
CA GLY A 248 -15.32 -8.21 7.80
C GLY A 248 -15.29 -8.25 9.34
N ILE A 249 -15.41 -7.11 10.03
CA ILE A 249 -15.34 -7.07 11.51
C ILE A 249 -16.49 -7.84 12.19
N ASP A 250 -17.65 -7.87 11.54
CA ASP A 250 -18.86 -8.55 12.02
C ASP A 250 -18.93 -10.03 11.61
N LEU A 251 -17.94 -10.54 10.88
CA LEU A 251 -17.90 -11.95 10.50
C LEU A 251 -17.80 -12.84 11.76
N PRO A 252 -18.49 -13.99 11.79
CA PRO A 252 -18.27 -14.98 12.83
C PRO A 252 -16.80 -15.41 12.90
N THR A 253 -16.30 -15.72 14.11
CA THR A 253 -14.91 -16.12 14.34
C THR A 253 -14.43 -17.23 13.40
N GLU A 254 -15.27 -18.23 13.12
CA GLU A 254 -14.94 -19.33 12.20
C GLU A 254 -14.77 -18.84 10.76
N GLN A 255 -15.56 -17.86 10.32
CA GLN A 255 -15.44 -17.25 8.99
C GLN A 255 -14.21 -16.35 8.89
N LYS A 256 -13.86 -15.62 9.96
CA LYS A 256 -12.60 -14.85 10.00
C LYS A 256 -11.39 -15.77 9.86
N ALA A 257 -11.36 -16.88 10.60
CA ALA A 257 -10.29 -17.87 10.50
C ALA A 257 -10.21 -18.50 9.11
N ALA A 258 -11.35 -18.88 8.52
CA ALA A 258 -11.41 -19.40 7.16
C ALA A 258 -10.90 -18.38 6.14
N LEU A 259 -11.33 -17.12 6.24
CA LEU A 259 -10.90 -16.03 5.38
C LEU A 259 -9.38 -15.82 5.46
N VAL A 260 -8.80 -15.74 6.66
CA VAL A 260 -7.34 -15.62 6.83
C VAL A 260 -6.61 -16.79 6.16
N GLU A 261 -7.12 -18.02 6.29
CA GLU A 261 -6.52 -19.18 5.64
C GLU A 261 -6.56 -19.08 4.11
N TYR A 262 -7.66 -18.59 3.53
CA TYR A 262 -7.75 -18.30 2.10
C TYR A 262 -6.79 -17.20 1.66
N LEU A 263 -6.66 -16.14 2.44
CA LEU A 263 -5.77 -15.01 2.13
C LEU A 263 -4.28 -15.41 2.08
N LYS A 264 -3.88 -16.52 2.73
CA LYS A 264 -2.53 -17.12 2.56
C LYS A 264 -2.30 -17.68 1.16
N THR A 265 -3.36 -17.96 0.39
CA THR A 265 -3.27 -18.52 -0.97
C THR A 265 -3.08 -17.44 -2.05
N LEU A 266 -3.24 -16.16 -1.69
CA LEU A 266 -3.20 -15.02 -2.60
C LEU A 266 -1.79 -14.47 -2.77
#